data_AF-A0ABD3XY68-F1
#
_entry.id   AF-A0ABD3XY68-F1
#
_cell.length_a   1.000
_cell.length_b   1.000
_cell.length_c   1.000
_cell.angle_alpha   90.00
_cell.angle_beta   90.00
_cell.angle_gamma   90.00
#
_symmetry.space_group_name_H-M   'P 1'
#
loop_
_entity.id
_entity.type
_entity.pdbx_description
1 polymer ?
#
loop_
_entity_poly.entity_id
_entity_poly.type
_entity_poly.pdbx_seq_one_letter_code
_entity_poly.pdbx_strand_id
1 'polypeptide(L)'
;MDLSGVPTPTMDWENSNLTTSWAKFQQHCELIFNGPMNRRSDAVKANYILLWVGDKGRDIFNTWTLTEDDKKDPTVIFAKFKHHVQPKLNPVFARFKFNNEIQGSKTIDQYVTSLKLLAKDCLFKDEDNMIRDRIVFGVSSQRIREKLINEGEKLTLERAINISQSHEYAQEQLQTMSASARSEVHAIFNDKQK
;
A
#
# COMPACT_ATOMS: atom_id res chain seq x y z
N MET A 1 -3.08 -22.57 20.63
CA MET A 1 -1.88 -21.74 20.41
C MET A 1 -2.39 -20.43 19.84
N ASP A 2 -2.24 -19.31 20.55
CA ASP A 2 -3.00 -18.06 20.36
C ASP A 2 -2.86 -17.38 18.98
N LEU A 3 -2.06 -17.93 18.08
CA LEU A 3 -1.79 -17.40 16.74
C LEU A 3 -2.17 -18.38 15.60
N SER A 4 -2.87 -19.48 15.90
CA SER A 4 -3.27 -20.44 14.87
C SER A 4 -4.12 -19.78 13.78
N GLY A 5 -3.66 -19.83 12.53
CA GLY A 5 -4.35 -19.22 11.39
C GLY A 5 -4.07 -17.74 11.17
N VAL A 6 -3.30 -17.09 12.05
CA VAL A 6 -2.84 -15.71 11.86
C VAL A 6 -1.48 -15.74 11.14
N PRO A 7 -1.32 -15.04 9.99
CA PRO A 7 -0.03 -14.93 9.32
C PRO A 7 1.04 -14.41 10.28
N THR A 8 2.23 -15.00 10.22
CA THR A 8 3.34 -14.58 11.08
C THR A 8 4.00 -13.33 10.51
N PRO A 9 4.28 -12.29 11.32
CA PRO A 9 5.08 -11.16 10.88
C PRO A 9 6.47 -11.62 10.45
N THR A 10 7.00 -11.04 9.39
CA THR A 10 8.35 -11.33 8.91
C THR A 10 8.94 -10.08 8.30
N MET A 11 10.14 -9.71 8.72
CA MET A 11 10.87 -8.56 8.18
C MET A 11 11.62 -8.97 6.91
N ASP A 12 11.35 -8.27 5.79
CA ASP A 12 12.12 -8.41 4.56
C ASP A 12 13.30 -7.43 4.56
N TRP A 13 14.47 -7.96 4.92
CA TRP A 13 15.74 -7.22 5.00
C TRP A 13 16.46 -7.05 3.66
N GLU A 14 15.97 -7.67 2.59
CA GLU A 14 16.52 -7.55 1.24
C GLU A 14 15.74 -6.53 0.40
N ASN A 15 14.68 -5.96 0.97
CA ASN A 15 13.90 -4.92 0.32
C ASN A 15 14.73 -3.65 0.05
N SER A 16 14.69 -3.17 -1.19
CA SER A 16 15.31 -1.88 -1.56
C SER A 16 14.78 -0.67 -0.77
N ASN A 17 13.58 -0.77 -0.18
CA ASN A 17 13.03 0.23 0.72
C ASN A 17 12.78 -0.36 2.11
N LEU A 18 13.85 -0.46 2.90
CA LEU A 18 13.81 -0.99 4.26
C LEU A 18 12.89 -0.18 5.18
N THR A 19 12.71 1.12 4.94
CA THR A 19 11.80 1.97 5.73
C THR A 19 10.36 1.53 5.56
N THR A 20 9.88 1.34 4.32
CA THR A 20 8.52 0.81 4.09
C THR A 20 8.37 -0.62 4.59
N SER A 21 9.38 -1.47 4.35
CA SER A 21 9.39 -2.87 4.80
C SER A 21 9.22 -2.95 6.32
N TRP A 22 9.99 -2.14 7.04
CA TRP A 22 9.91 -2.03 8.50
C TRP A 22 8.55 -1.53 8.97
N ALA A 23 7.98 -0.49 8.33
CA ALA A 23 6.68 0.04 8.70
C ALA A 23 5.57 -1.02 8.57
N LYS A 24 5.59 -1.84 7.51
CA LYS A 24 4.65 -2.96 7.32
C LYS A 24 4.85 -4.05 8.37
N PHE A 25 6.11 -4.41 8.65
CA PHE A 25 6.45 -5.39 9.67
C PHE A 25 5.96 -4.96 11.06
N GLN A 26 6.27 -3.73 11.46
CA GLN A 26 5.86 -3.16 12.73
C GLN A 26 4.32 -3.12 12.83
N GLN A 27 3.62 -2.64 11.79
CA GLN A 27 2.16 -2.62 11.76
C GLN A 27 1.56 -4.03 11.97
N HIS A 28 2.13 -5.05 11.32
CA HIS A 28 1.65 -6.42 11.47
C HIS A 28 1.86 -6.93 12.90
N CYS A 29 3.01 -6.64 13.52
CA CYS A 29 3.26 -6.97 14.92
C CYS A 29 2.25 -6.29 15.85
N GLU A 30 2.00 -4.99 15.65
CA GLU A 30 1.06 -4.20 16.46
C GLU A 30 -0.38 -4.72 16.36
N LEU A 31 -0.83 -5.14 15.17
CA LEU A 31 -2.14 -5.78 15.00
C LEU A 31 -2.26 -7.06 15.84
N ILE A 32 -1.21 -7.88 15.87
CA ILE A 32 -1.18 -9.09 16.69
C ILE A 32 -1.14 -8.75 18.19
N PHE A 33 -0.32 -7.79 18.57
CA PHE A 33 -0.17 -7.35 19.96
C PHE A 33 -1.41 -6.68 20.52
N ASN A 34 -2.20 -6.00 19.70
CA ASN A 34 -3.43 -5.35 20.13
C ASN A 34 -4.66 -6.27 20.01
N GLY A 35 -4.57 -7.33 19.19
CA GLY A 35 -5.59 -8.35 19.04
C GLY A 35 -5.27 -9.62 19.84
N PRO A 36 -4.88 -10.73 19.19
CA PRO A 36 -4.70 -12.03 19.83
C PRO A 36 -3.77 -12.04 21.06
N MET A 37 -2.80 -11.14 21.12
CA MET A 37 -1.78 -11.10 22.19
C MET A 37 -1.93 -9.91 23.15
N ASN A 38 -3.08 -9.24 23.18
CA ASN A 38 -3.27 -8.03 24.00
C ASN A 38 -3.03 -8.23 25.50
N ARG A 39 -3.31 -9.42 26.03
CA ARG A 39 -3.09 -9.78 27.44
C ARG A 39 -1.66 -10.25 27.75
N ARG A 40 -0.79 -10.36 26.74
CA ARG A 40 0.62 -10.77 26.94
C ARG A 40 1.43 -9.59 27.46
N SER A 41 2.40 -9.87 28.32
CA SER A 41 3.32 -8.87 28.83
C SER A 41 4.22 -8.31 27.73
N ASP A 42 4.72 -7.11 27.93
CA ASP A 42 5.60 -6.43 27.00
C ASP A 42 6.91 -7.22 26.78
N ALA A 43 7.45 -7.85 27.81
CA ALA A 43 8.59 -8.76 27.69
C ALA A 43 8.31 -9.93 26.72
N VAL A 44 7.10 -10.49 26.73
CA VAL A 44 6.72 -11.55 25.79
C VAL A 44 6.59 -10.99 24.38
N LYS A 45 5.94 -9.84 24.21
CA LYS A 45 5.81 -9.17 22.91
C LYS A 45 7.18 -8.81 22.32
N ALA A 46 8.11 -8.32 23.14
CA ALA A 46 9.50 -8.05 22.77
C ALA A 46 10.20 -9.29 22.21
N ASN A 47 10.06 -10.45 22.86
CA ASN A 47 10.59 -11.71 22.35
C ASN A 47 10.01 -12.07 20.98
N TYR A 48 8.69 -11.87 20.77
CA TYR A 48 8.07 -12.12 19.47
C TYR A 48 8.60 -11.18 18.37
N ILE A 49 8.86 -9.91 18.66
CA ILE A 49 9.53 -9.01 17.71
C ILE A 49 10.87 -9.61 17.30
N LEU A 50 11.70 -10.05 18.26
CA LEU A 50 13.03 -10.61 17.98
C LEU A 50 12.97 -11.96 17.25
N LEU A 51 11.91 -12.75 17.44
CA LEU A 51 11.67 -13.95 16.65
C LEU A 51 11.32 -13.61 15.19
N TRP A 52 10.38 -12.70 15.01
CA TRP A 52 9.81 -12.33 13.70
C TRP A 52 10.71 -11.42 12.86
N VAL A 53 11.64 -10.71 13.49
CA VAL A 53 12.62 -9.89 12.77
C VAL A 53 13.70 -10.73 12.07
N GLY A 54 13.80 -12.03 12.39
CA GLY A 54 14.75 -12.96 11.78
C GLY A 54 16.21 -12.76 12.22
N ASP A 55 17.10 -13.61 11.69
CA ASP A 55 18.52 -13.66 12.12
C ASP A 55 19.23 -12.32 11.94
N LYS A 56 19.14 -11.72 10.75
CA LYS A 56 19.76 -10.42 10.45
C LYS A 56 19.29 -9.32 11.41
N GLY A 57 18.02 -9.33 11.80
CA GLY A 57 17.50 -8.38 12.78
C GLY A 57 18.01 -8.64 14.19
N ARG A 58 18.15 -9.90 14.60
CA ARG A 58 18.76 -10.27 15.89
C ARG A 58 20.24 -9.91 15.93
N ASP A 59 20.99 -10.09 14.84
CA ASP A 59 22.38 -9.65 14.76
C ASP A 59 22.51 -8.14 14.98
N ILE A 60 21.65 -7.34 14.33
CA ILE A 60 21.59 -5.89 14.54
C ILE A 60 21.25 -5.57 16.01
N PHE A 61 20.24 -6.22 16.58
CA PHE A 61 19.83 -6.02 17.98
C PHE A 61 20.99 -6.30 18.95
N ASN A 62 21.76 -7.35 18.71
CA ASN A 62 22.91 -7.74 19.54
C ASN A 62 24.07 -6.72 19.50
N THR A 63 24.09 -5.81 18.52
CA THR A 63 25.08 -4.70 18.49
C THR A 63 24.73 -3.55 19.42
N TRP A 64 23.52 -3.52 19.99
CA TRP A 64 23.05 -2.41 20.79
C TRP A 64 23.34 -2.60 22.27
N THR A 65 23.81 -1.53 22.92
CA THR A 65 23.87 -1.45 24.37
C THR A 65 22.51 -0.98 24.89
N LEU A 66 21.69 -1.92 25.35
CA LEU A 66 20.37 -1.68 25.95
C LEU A 66 20.34 -2.17 27.41
N THR A 67 19.57 -1.50 28.26
CA THR A 67 19.30 -2.00 29.61
C THR A 67 18.40 -3.24 29.58
N GLU A 68 18.34 -4.00 30.67
CA GLU A 68 17.46 -5.17 30.75
C GLU A 68 15.96 -4.82 30.68
N ASP A 69 15.60 -3.59 31.03
CA ASP A 69 14.23 -3.09 30.89
C ASP A 69 13.95 -2.66 29.45
N ASP A 70 14.89 -1.99 28.79
CA ASP A 70 14.77 -1.64 27.36
C ASP A 70 14.59 -2.87 26.47
N LYS A 71 15.29 -3.97 26.78
CA LYS A 71 15.17 -5.25 26.05
C LYS A 71 13.79 -5.89 26.18
N LYS A 72 12.99 -5.47 27.17
CA LYS A 72 11.64 -5.99 27.42
C LYS A 72 10.55 -5.02 26.95
N ASP A 73 10.90 -3.85 26.43
CA ASP A 73 9.96 -2.86 25.94
C ASP A 73 9.85 -2.91 24.40
N PRO A 74 8.74 -3.42 23.85
CA PRO A 74 8.45 -3.40 22.42
C PRO A 74 8.61 -2.03 21.77
N THR A 75 8.26 -0.96 22.48
CA THR A 75 8.29 0.42 21.99
C THR A 75 9.73 0.86 21.75
N VAL A 76 10.62 0.58 22.70
CA VAL A 76 12.05 0.88 22.58
C VAL A 76 12.68 0.08 21.45
N ILE A 77 12.35 -1.21 21.35
CA ILE A 77 12.84 -2.08 20.27
C ILE A 77 12.39 -1.57 18.90
N PHE A 78 11.11 -1.26 18.73
CA PHE A 78 10.60 -0.70 17.47
C PHE A 78 11.27 0.62 17.13
N ALA A 79 11.46 1.51 18.10
CA ALA A 79 12.13 2.79 17.89
C ALA A 79 13.59 2.63 17.44
N LYS A 80 14.35 1.73 18.06
CA LYS A 80 15.75 1.44 17.70
C LYS A 80 15.88 0.89 16.29
N PHE A 81 15.04 -0.08 15.92
CA PHE A 81 15.04 -0.60 14.56
C PHE A 81 14.57 0.44 13.53
N LYS A 82 13.53 1.21 13.86
CA LYS A 82 13.09 2.33 13.00
C LYS A 82 14.25 3.31 12.75
N HIS A 83 14.99 3.67 13.80
CA HIS A 83 16.18 4.51 13.67
C HIS A 83 17.31 3.85 12.87
N HIS A 84 17.46 2.52 12.92
CA HIS A 84 18.44 1.81 12.10
C HIS A 84 18.08 1.83 10.60
N VAL A 85 16.80 1.71 10.25
CA VAL A 85 16.35 1.68 8.84
C VAL A 85 16.17 3.08 8.26
N GLN A 86 15.83 4.09 9.08
CA GLN A 86 15.50 5.43 8.62
C GLN A 86 16.62 6.18 7.86
N PRO A 87 17.91 6.13 8.26
CA PRO A 87 19.02 6.74 7.51
C PRO A 87 19.17 6.22 6.08
N LYS A 88 18.56 5.08 5.76
CA LYS A 88 18.58 4.47 4.42
C LYS A 88 17.43 4.98 3.55
N LEU A 89 16.57 5.88 4.05
CA LEU A 89 15.56 6.56 3.25
C LEU A 89 16.24 7.55 2.30
N ASN A 90 16.11 7.33 0.99
CA ASN A 90 16.54 8.27 -0.04
C ASN A 90 15.31 8.90 -0.71
N PRO A 91 14.93 10.14 -0.37
CA PRO A 91 13.76 10.81 -0.94
C PRO A 91 13.83 10.97 -2.47
N VAL A 92 15.04 11.12 -3.04
CA VAL A 92 15.22 11.23 -4.49
C VAL A 92 14.82 9.92 -5.17
N PHE A 93 15.27 8.78 -4.63
CA PHE A 93 14.90 7.48 -5.16
C PHE A 93 13.42 7.14 -4.94
N ALA A 94 12.86 7.53 -3.79
CA ALA A 94 11.42 7.39 -3.53
C ALA A 94 10.60 8.17 -4.57
N ARG A 95 10.97 9.43 -4.85
CA ARG A 95 10.35 10.26 -5.89
C ARG A 95 10.52 9.68 -7.29
N PHE A 96 11.67 9.07 -7.58
CA PHE A 96 11.87 8.34 -8.83
C PHE A 96 10.88 7.18 -8.98
N LYS A 97 10.68 6.36 -7.94
CA LYS A 97 9.67 5.29 -7.96
C LYS A 97 8.26 5.85 -8.13
N PHE A 98 7.90 6.87 -7.35
CA PHE A 98 6.61 7.55 -7.44
C PHE A 98 6.33 8.09 -8.85
N ASN A 99 7.31 8.75 -9.48
CA ASN A 99 7.14 9.35 -10.80
C ASN A 99 7.08 8.34 -11.95
N ASN A 100 7.60 7.12 -11.75
CA ASN A 100 7.50 6.02 -12.71
C ASN A 100 6.26 5.13 -12.50
N GLU A 101 5.50 5.35 -11.44
CA GLU A 101 4.27 4.61 -11.19
C GLU A 101 3.20 5.01 -12.20
N ILE A 102 2.65 4.02 -12.89
CA ILE A 102 1.58 4.15 -13.87
C ILE A 102 0.46 3.15 -13.55
N GLN A 103 -0.77 3.44 -13.99
CA GLN A 103 -1.92 2.57 -13.76
C GLN A 103 -1.65 1.17 -14.35
N GLY A 104 -1.21 1.09 -15.61
CA GLY A 104 -1.02 -0.19 -16.28
C GLY A 104 -2.33 -0.98 -16.33
N SER A 105 -2.29 -2.21 -15.82
CA SER A 105 -3.47 -3.10 -15.70
C SER A 105 -4.18 -3.00 -14.34
N LYS A 106 -3.75 -2.12 -13.44
CA LYS A 106 -4.37 -1.93 -12.12
C LYS A 106 -5.72 -1.22 -12.27
N THR A 107 -6.66 -1.54 -11.38
CA THR A 107 -7.84 -0.69 -11.20
C THR A 107 -7.44 0.70 -10.71
N ILE A 108 -8.32 1.69 -10.85
CA ILE A 108 -8.04 3.03 -10.33
C ILE A 108 -7.76 2.98 -8.82
N ASP A 109 -8.48 2.17 -8.06
CA ASP A 109 -8.29 2.05 -6.61
C ASP A 109 -6.92 1.49 -6.22
N GLN A 110 -6.48 0.46 -6.94
CA GLN A 110 -5.16 -0.16 -6.74
C GLN A 110 -4.04 0.82 -7.10
N TYR A 111 -4.21 1.56 -8.19
CA TYR A 111 -3.25 2.57 -8.63
C TYR A 111 -3.15 3.72 -7.63
N VAL A 112 -4.28 4.30 -7.20
CA VAL A 112 -4.33 5.38 -6.20
C VAL A 112 -3.72 4.91 -4.87
N THR A 113 -4.02 3.69 -4.43
CA THR A 113 -3.41 3.11 -3.23
C THR A 113 -1.89 3.02 -3.36
N SER A 114 -1.40 2.55 -4.52
CA SER A 114 0.04 2.45 -4.79
C SER A 114 0.73 3.82 -4.74
N LEU A 115 0.12 4.85 -5.35
CA LEU A 115 0.63 6.22 -5.29
C LEU A 115 0.68 6.78 -3.86
N LYS A 116 -0.40 6.61 -3.08
CA LYS A 116 -0.45 7.03 -1.67
C LYS A 116 0.60 6.33 -0.82
N LEU A 117 0.90 5.07 -1.09
CA LEU A 117 1.96 4.34 -0.38
C LEU A 117 3.36 4.85 -0.75
N LEU A 118 3.62 5.12 -2.03
CA LEU A 118 4.92 5.63 -2.50
C LEU A 118 5.18 7.08 -2.02
N ALA A 119 4.13 7.90 -1.92
CA ALA A 119 4.27 9.31 -1.56
C ALA A 119 4.79 9.53 -0.13
N LYS A 120 4.47 8.61 0.80
CA LYS A 120 4.92 8.67 2.22
C LYS A 120 6.43 8.80 2.38
N ASP A 121 7.19 8.19 1.48
CA ASP A 121 8.65 8.16 1.51
C ASP A 121 9.29 9.30 0.70
N CYS A 122 8.49 10.08 -0.03
CA CYS A 122 8.97 11.13 -0.92
C CYS A 122 9.25 12.46 -0.21
N LEU A 123 8.80 12.62 1.04
CA LEU A 123 8.90 13.88 1.80
C LEU A 123 8.39 15.08 0.98
N PHE A 124 7.24 14.92 0.33
CA PHE A 124 6.60 16.03 -0.37
C PHE A 124 6.05 17.05 0.64
N LYS A 125 6.16 18.34 0.32
CA LYS A 125 5.50 19.39 1.11
C LYS A 125 3.99 19.37 0.92
N ASP A 126 3.56 18.98 -0.27
CA ASP A 126 2.16 18.92 -0.69
C ASP A 126 1.93 17.56 -1.36
N GLU A 127 1.67 16.54 -0.54
CA GLU A 127 1.48 15.17 -1.00
C GLU A 127 0.28 15.03 -1.95
N ASP A 128 -0.83 15.69 -1.63
CA ASP A 128 -2.07 15.58 -2.38
C ASP A 128 -1.93 16.11 -3.81
N ASN A 129 -1.27 17.25 -4.00
CA ASN A 129 -1.02 17.77 -5.34
C ASN A 129 -0.09 16.86 -6.14
N MET A 130 0.93 16.27 -5.51
CA MET A 130 1.83 15.34 -6.20
C MET A 130 1.08 14.09 -6.65
N ILE A 131 0.23 13.51 -5.79
CA ILE A 131 -0.60 12.35 -6.13
C ILE A 131 -1.58 12.70 -7.24
N ARG A 132 -2.26 13.85 -7.14
CA ARG A 132 -3.19 14.33 -8.18
C ARG A 132 -2.49 14.40 -9.54
N ASP A 133 -1.35 15.08 -9.61
CA ASP A 133 -0.62 15.26 -10.86
C ASP A 133 -0.17 13.90 -11.42
N ARG A 134 0.27 12.99 -10.55
CA ARG A 134 0.66 11.64 -10.94
C ARG A 134 -0.52 10.80 -11.45
N ILE A 135 -1.72 10.97 -10.91
CA ILE A 135 -2.95 10.36 -11.46
C ILE A 135 -3.16 10.83 -12.89
N VAL A 136 -3.12 12.14 -13.15
CA VAL A 136 -3.31 12.71 -14.50
C VAL A 136 -2.30 12.12 -15.49
N PHE A 137 -1.03 12.11 -15.10
CA PHE A 137 0.05 11.68 -16.00
C PHE A 137 0.11 10.15 -16.18
N GLY A 138 -0.26 9.36 -15.18
CA GLY A 138 -0.07 7.91 -15.18
C GLY A 138 -1.33 7.07 -15.42
N VAL A 139 -2.52 7.67 -15.55
CA VAL A 139 -3.73 6.93 -15.94
C VAL A 139 -3.60 6.36 -17.35
N SER A 140 -4.07 5.12 -17.55
CA SER A 140 -3.98 4.40 -18.83
C SER A 140 -4.96 4.93 -19.87
N SER A 141 -6.14 5.36 -19.44
CA SER A 141 -7.20 5.85 -20.34
C SER A 141 -6.98 7.31 -20.75
N GLN A 142 -6.77 7.54 -22.04
CA GLN A 142 -6.68 8.88 -22.61
C GLN A 142 -7.94 9.71 -22.33
N ARG A 143 -9.12 9.09 -22.34
CA ARG A 143 -10.39 9.76 -22.06
C ARG A 143 -10.50 10.22 -20.60
N ILE A 144 -9.97 9.44 -19.65
CA ILE A 144 -9.88 9.88 -18.25
C ILE A 144 -8.92 11.06 -18.15
N ARG A 145 -7.74 10.95 -18.76
CA ARG A 145 -6.73 12.03 -18.78
C ARG A 145 -7.28 13.35 -19.30
N GLU A 146 -8.01 13.33 -20.42
CA GLU A 146 -8.67 14.51 -20.99
C GLU A 146 -9.68 15.13 -20.03
N LYS A 147 -10.54 14.31 -19.40
CA LYS A 147 -11.50 14.80 -18.40
C LYS A 147 -10.80 15.47 -17.22
N LEU A 148 -9.71 14.89 -16.74
CA LEU A 148 -8.94 15.45 -15.63
C LEU A 148 -8.29 16.79 -16.01
N ILE A 149 -7.70 16.90 -17.21
CA ILE A 149 -7.09 18.14 -17.69
C ILE A 149 -8.14 19.25 -17.82
N ASN A 150 -9.35 18.93 -18.27
CA ASN A 150 -10.45 19.89 -18.45
C ASN A 150 -10.95 20.52 -17.13
N GLU A 151 -10.68 19.89 -15.99
CA GLU A 151 -11.01 20.46 -14.67
C GLU A 151 -10.12 21.68 -14.33
N GLY A 152 -8.93 21.78 -14.94
CA GLY A 152 -8.02 22.91 -14.77
C GLY A 152 -7.67 23.17 -13.30
N GLU A 153 -7.75 24.44 -12.89
CA GLU A 153 -7.44 24.90 -11.53
C GLU A 153 -8.32 24.26 -10.44
N LYS A 154 -9.49 23.73 -10.80
CA LYS A 154 -10.46 23.15 -9.86
C LYS A 154 -10.15 21.69 -9.53
N LEU A 155 -9.15 21.09 -10.19
CA LEU A 155 -8.79 19.71 -9.97
C LEU A 155 -8.11 19.53 -8.60
N THR A 156 -8.83 18.89 -7.69
CA THR A 156 -8.30 18.40 -6.41
C THR A 156 -7.96 16.91 -6.51
N LEU A 157 -7.19 16.38 -5.56
CA LEU A 157 -6.92 14.94 -5.47
C LEU A 157 -8.23 14.12 -5.41
N GLU A 158 -9.15 14.52 -4.53
CA GLU A 158 -10.45 13.86 -4.37
C GLU A 158 -11.24 13.85 -5.69
N ARG A 159 -11.27 14.99 -6.39
CA ARG A 159 -11.97 15.11 -7.67
C ARG A 159 -11.32 14.27 -8.77
N ALA A 160 -10.00 14.19 -8.79
CA ALA A 160 -9.27 13.34 -9.72
C ALA A 160 -9.58 11.84 -9.51
N ILE A 161 -9.65 11.41 -8.25
CA ILE A 161 -10.04 10.03 -7.87
C ILE A 161 -11.47 9.76 -8.33
N ASN A 162 -12.43 10.63 -7.97
CA ASN A 162 -13.84 10.46 -8.28
C ASN A 162 -14.12 10.39 -9.79
N ILE A 163 -13.51 11.27 -10.59
CA ILE A 163 -13.64 11.27 -12.05
C ILE A 163 -13.11 9.96 -12.64
N SER A 164 -11.96 9.50 -12.16
CA SER A 164 -11.30 8.30 -12.66
C SER A 164 -12.11 7.04 -12.34
N GLN A 165 -12.53 6.87 -11.08
CA GLN A 165 -13.37 5.75 -10.63
C GLN A 165 -14.73 5.73 -11.33
N SER A 166 -15.41 6.88 -11.40
CA SER A 166 -16.73 6.96 -12.06
C SER A 166 -16.65 6.56 -13.53
N HIS A 167 -15.55 6.90 -14.20
CA HIS A 167 -15.32 6.47 -15.57
C HIS A 167 -15.07 4.95 -15.67
N GLU A 168 -14.25 4.39 -14.77
CA GLU A 168 -13.99 2.94 -14.71
C GLU A 168 -15.30 2.16 -14.51
N TYR A 169 -16.11 2.52 -13.51
CA TYR A 169 -17.41 1.90 -13.26
C TYR A 169 -18.39 2.07 -14.43
N ALA A 170 -18.45 3.25 -15.05
CA ALA A 170 -19.31 3.46 -16.21
C ALA A 170 -18.92 2.57 -17.40
N GLN A 171 -17.63 2.31 -17.61
CA GLN A 171 -17.17 1.39 -18.66
C GLN A 171 -17.59 -0.05 -18.35
N GLU A 172 -17.43 -0.52 -17.11
CA GLU A 172 -17.88 -1.85 -16.70
C GLU A 172 -19.39 -2.04 -16.87
N GLN A 173 -20.17 -1.04 -16.48
CA GLN A 173 -21.63 -1.03 -16.65
C GLN A 173 -22.03 -1.09 -18.13
N LEU A 174 -21.40 -0.26 -18.99
CA LEU A 174 -21.66 -0.27 -20.44
C LEU A 174 -21.28 -1.60 -21.08
N GLN A 175 -20.17 -2.22 -20.68
CA GLN A 175 -19.78 -3.54 -21.15
C GLN A 175 -20.84 -4.58 -20.79
N THR A 176 -21.32 -4.57 -19.55
CA THR A 176 -22.37 -5.48 -19.07
C THR A 176 -23.67 -5.29 -19.87
N MET A 177 -24.11 -4.04 -20.08
CA MET A 177 -25.30 -3.75 -20.89
C MET A 177 -25.17 -4.27 -22.33
N SER A 178 -23.98 -4.12 -22.94
CA SER A 178 -23.74 -4.58 -24.30
C SER A 178 -23.69 -6.10 -24.43
N ALA A 179 -23.17 -6.80 -23.42
CA ALA A 179 -23.11 -8.26 -23.37
C ALA A 179 -24.51 -8.88 -23.22
N SER A 180 -25.37 -8.27 -22.39
CA SER A 180 -26.77 -8.67 -22.25
C SER A 180 -27.54 -8.52 -23.57
N ALA A 181 -27.40 -7.36 -24.24
CA ALA A 181 -28.03 -7.12 -25.53
C ALA A 181 -27.59 -8.14 -26.61
N ARG A 182 -26.30 -8.52 -26.64
CA ARG A 182 -25.78 -9.51 -27.59
C ARG A 182 -26.32 -10.92 -27.33
N SER A 183 -26.56 -11.27 -26.07
CA SER A 183 -27.11 -12.57 -25.67
C SER A 183 -28.58 -12.72 -26.06
N GLU A 184 -29.37 -11.65 -25.90
CA GLU A 184 -30.79 -11.62 -26.33
C GLU A 184 -30.93 -11.76 -27.85
N VAL A 185 -30.06 -11.11 -28.63
CA VAL A 185 -30.06 -11.23 -30.10
C VAL A 185 -29.78 -12.67 -30.53
N HIS A 186 -28.80 -13.35 -29.92
CA HIS A 186 -28.50 -14.75 -30.23
C HIS A 186 -29.65 -15.71 -29.90
N ALA A 187 -30.43 -15.44 -28.84
CA ALA A 187 -31.59 -16.25 -28.49
C ALA A 187 -32.72 -16.13 -29.54
N ILE A 188 -33.00 -14.91 -30.04
CA ILE A 188 -34.07 -14.67 -31.02
C ILE A 188 -33.77 -15.31 -32.38
N PHE A 189 -32.50 -15.36 -32.80
CA PHE A 189 -32.14 -15.99 -34.08
C PHE A 189 -32.29 -17.52 -34.07
N ASN A 190 -32.07 -18.17 -32.93
CA ASN A 190 -32.25 -19.62 -32.81
C ASN A 190 -33.73 -20.04 -32.74
N ASP A 191 -34.61 -19.19 -32.21
CA ASP A 191 -36.04 -19.48 -32.10
C ASP A 191 -36.80 -19.31 -33.43
N LYS A 192 -36.24 -18.54 -34.38
CA LYS A 192 -36.82 -18.36 -35.73
C LYS A 192 -36.41 -19.44 -36.74
N GLN A 193 -35.60 -20.42 -36.35
CA GLN A 193 -35.15 -21.52 -37.21
C GLN A 193 -35.80 -22.88 -36.87
N LYS A 194 -36.83 -22.90 -36.02
CA LYS A 194 -37.70 -24.05 -35.78
C LYS A 194 -39.07 -23.81 -36.39
#